data_AF-A0A2V9XHM9-F1
#
_entry.id   AF-A0A2V9XHM9-F1
#
_cell.length_a   1.000
_cell.length_b   1.000
_cell.length_c   1.000
_cell.angle_alpha   90.00
_cell.angle_beta   90.00
_cell.angle_gamma   90.00
#
_symmetry.space_group_name_H-M   'P 1'
#
loop_
_entity.id
_entity.type
_entity.pdbx_description
1 polymer ?
#
loop_
_entity_poly.entity_id
_entity_poly.type
_entity_poly.pdbx_seq_one_letter_code
_entity_poly.pdbx_strand_id
1 'polypeptide(L)'
;MERHLRDTDVCALVRGDGQYHVERLAGEKADIFEGVLALADLQKLERLLGADELFQLTQEKIVMPMITVDNDKLLLSVLRPGYWQNLTLPDSESRKPFQQSLVPLVKWLEEMEKQKHVRLTEEGARNNCLPPGKIELKTRNRSASVTSTSTETEATATKQPVLISYALRAVINRLGNQQIERTCMIVYSAGRYHLERKRQRFGSRDVKIQIFEDSISDTQLQLLREILDTPTLRNKPYEEPPARIPVDGAQVTSLTIPRAGHIQKVNIWEYLNVPRLGSIGTLKRADNGANLLKPLNKWLTSNIQESKISPLQAAVPSDCEPSGSSP
;
A
#
# COMPACT_ATOMS: atom_id res chain seq x y z
N MET A 1 -6.79 -5.84 -26.66
CA MET A 1 -7.86 -6.79 -26.30
C MET A 1 -7.31 -7.64 -25.18
N GLU A 2 -7.35 -7.11 -23.95
CA GLU A 2 -6.87 -7.80 -22.76
C GLU A 2 -7.93 -8.84 -22.36
N ARG A 3 -7.59 -10.12 -22.49
CA ARG A 3 -8.43 -11.24 -22.04
C ARG A 3 -8.04 -11.56 -20.60
N HIS A 4 -8.56 -10.79 -19.65
CA HIS A 4 -8.52 -11.20 -18.26
C HIS A 4 -9.51 -12.34 -18.04
N LEU A 5 -8.99 -13.53 -17.78
CA LEU A 5 -9.75 -14.52 -17.04
C LEU A 5 -9.96 -13.91 -15.65
N ARG A 6 -11.21 -13.59 -15.31
CA ARG A 6 -11.59 -13.12 -13.98
C ARG A 6 -10.99 -14.07 -12.93
N ASP A 7 -10.42 -13.51 -11.86
CA ASP A 7 -9.92 -14.23 -10.68
C ASP A 7 -8.68 -15.12 -10.90
N THR A 8 -7.75 -14.69 -11.76
CA THR A 8 -6.42 -15.33 -11.87
C THR A 8 -5.30 -14.35 -11.53
N ASP A 9 -4.45 -14.72 -10.58
CA ASP A 9 -3.22 -14.00 -10.26
C ASP A 9 -2.03 -14.77 -10.85
N VAL A 10 -1.11 -14.06 -11.51
CA VAL A 10 0.12 -14.65 -12.06
C VAL A 10 1.30 -13.86 -11.55
N CYS A 11 2.32 -14.56 -11.07
CA CYS A 11 3.60 -13.97 -10.74
C CYS A 11 4.75 -14.73 -11.40
N ALA A 12 5.86 -14.03 -11.63
CA ALA A 12 7.10 -14.63 -12.08
C ALA A 12 8.30 -13.99 -11.40
N LEU A 13 9.27 -14.82 -11.03
CA LEU A 13 10.61 -14.43 -10.65
C LEU A 13 11.58 -14.97 -11.69
N VAL A 14 12.36 -14.09 -12.32
CA VAL A 14 13.44 -14.47 -13.23
C VAL A 14 14.76 -13.95 -12.70
N ARG A 15 15.74 -14.85 -12.61
CA ARG A 15 17.11 -14.54 -12.18
C ARG A 15 17.98 -14.20 -13.39
N GLY A 16 19.07 -13.47 -13.15
CA GLY A 16 20.02 -13.08 -14.21
C GLY A 16 20.75 -14.25 -14.87
N ASP A 17 20.69 -15.45 -14.30
CA ASP A 17 21.20 -16.70 -14.90
C ASP A 17 20.13 -17.44 -15.74
N GLY A 18 18.95 -16.86 -15.91
CA GLY A 18 17.83 -17.43 -16.68
C GLY A 18 16.97 -18.41 -15.90
N GLN A 19 17.31 -18.75 -14.65
CA GLN A 19 16.41 -19.53 -13.80
C GLN A 19 15.14 -18.75 -13.54
N TYR A 20 13.98 -19.41 -13.65
CA TYR A 20 12.71 -18.80 -13.38
C TYR A 20 11.81 -19.66 -12.50
N HIS A 21 10.92 -18.98 -11.79
CA HIS A 21 9.83 -19.52 -11.01
C HIS A 21 8.56 -18.77 -11.38
N VAL A 22 7.49 -19.48 -11.73
CA VAL A 22 6.19 -18.90 -12.11
C VAL A 22 5.11 -19.59 -11.31
N GLU A 23 4.23 -18.79 -10.71
CA GLU A 23 3.02 -19.27 -10.04
C GLU A 23 1.79 -18.66 -10.70
N ARG A 24 0.79 -19.50 -10.92
CA ARG A 24 -0.53 -19.08 -11.37
C ARG A 24 -1.56 -19.55 -10.37
N LEU A 25 -2.28 -18.59 -9.80
CA LEU A 25 -3.35 -18.82 -8.85
C LEU A 25 -4.68 -18.69 -9.58
N ALA A 26 -5.52 -19.72 -9.48
CA ALA A 26 -6.89 -19.71 -9.98
C ALA A 26 -7.80 -20.25 -8.87
N GLY A 27 -8.43 -19.33 -8.12
CA GLY A 27 -9.14 -19.69 -6.90
C GLY A 27 -8.20 -20.26 -5.83
N GLU A 28 -8.48 -21.46 -5.33
CA GLU A 28 -7.69 -22.13 -4.28
C GLU A 28 -6.50 -22.95 -4.81
N LYS A 29 -6.33 -23.07 -6.12
CA LYS A 29 -5.27 -23.90 -6.73
C LYS A 29 -4.12 -23.05 -7.23
N ALA A 30 -2.89 -23.50 -6.99
CA ALA A 30 -1.69 -22.95 -7.59
C ALA A 30 -1.06 -23.91 -8.60
N ASP A 31 -0.83 -23.43 -9.83
CA ASP A 31 0.05 -24.09 -10.79
C ASP A 31 1.44 -23.46 -10.70
N ILE A 32 2.44 -24.29 -10.37
CA ILE A 32 3.80 -23.83 -10.09
C ILE A 32 4.78 -24.47 -11.07
N PHE A 33 5.60 -23.62 -11.69
CA PHE A 33 6.53 -24.01 -12.73
C PHE A 33 7.91 -23.44 -12.46
N GLU A 34 8.94 -24.29 -12.59
CA GLU A 34 10.33 -23.88 -12.58
C GLU A 34 11.04 -24.32 -13.85
N GLY A 35 12.03 -23.55 -14.27
CA GLY A 35 12.82 -23.86 -15.44
C GLY A 35 13.99 -22.92 -15.63
N VAL A 36 14.62 -23.05 -16.79
CA VAL A 36 15.71 -22.17 -17.22
C VAL A 36 15.37 -21.67 -18.60
N LEU A 37 15.34 -20.35 -18.77
CA LEU A 37 15.16 -19.72 -20.07
C LEU A 37 16.35 -20.05 -20.97
N ALA A 38 16.08 -20.31 -22.25
CA ALA A 38 17.14 -20.33 -23.23
C ALA A 38 17.79 -18.93 -23.32
N LEU A 39 19.09 -18.87 -23.64
CA LEU A 39 19.82 -17.61 -23.70
C LEU A 39 19.13 -16.57 -24.60
N ALA A 40 18.56 -17.00 -25.72
CA ALA A 40 17.84 -16.12 -26.64
C ALA A 40 16.56 -15.51 -26.01
N ASP A 41 15.85 -16.27 -25.16
CA ASP A 41 14.65 -15.82 -24.46
C ASP A 41 15.01 -14.89 -23.29
N LEU A 42 16.11 -15.19 -22.57
CA LEU A 42 16.64 -14.30 -21.55
C LEU A 42 17.06 -12.94 -22.16
N GLN A 43 17.80 -12.95 -23.27
CA GLN A 43 18.17 -11.73 -23.99
C GLN A 43 16.97 -10.97 -24.56
N LYS A 44 15.88 -11.67 -24.90
CA LYS A 44 14.63 -11.03 -25.30
C LYS A 44 13.99 -10.31 -24.12
N LEU A 45 13.94 -10.94 -22.95
CA LEU A 45 13.44 -10.31 -21.72
C LEU A 45 14.30 -9.11 -21.33
N GLU A 46 15.63 -9.23 -21.35
CA GLU A 46 16.55 -8.13 -21.05
C GLU A 46 16.31 -6.91 -21.97
N ARG A 47 16.06 -7.14 -23.26
CA ARG A 47 15.71 -6.06 -24.20
C ARG A 47 14.36 -5.42 -23.89
N LEU A 48 13.35 -6.20 -23.50
CA LEU A 48 12.06 -5.65 -23.08
C LEU A 48 12.19 -4.80 -21.82
N LEU A 49 12.95 -5.28 -20.83
CA LEU A 49 13.23 -4.56 -19.59
C LEU A 49 14.14 -3.34 -19.84
N GLY A 50 14.98 -3.38 -20.87
CA GLY A 50 15.89 -2.30 -21.26
C GLY A 50 15.29 -1.26 -22.21
N ALA A 51 14.03 -1.41 -22.64
CA ALA A 51 13.37 -0.43 -23.49
C ALA A 51 13.28 0.94 -22.79
N ASP A 52 13.63 2.02 -23.50
CA ASP A 52 13.80 3.36 -22.92
C ASP A 52 12.60 3.83 -22.08
N GLU A 53 11.37 3.61 -22.56
CA GLU A 53 10.15 4.00 -21.84
C GLU A 53 10.05 3.29 -20.48
N LEU A 54 10.26 1.96 -20.42
CA LEU A 54 10.24 1.22 -19.15
C LEU A 54 11.47 1.49 -18.29
N PHE A 55 12.65 1.63 -18.89
CA PHE A 55 13.89 1.90 -18.16
C PHE A 55 13.83 3.25 -17.43
N GLN A 56 13.25 4.27 -18.05
CA GLN A 56 13.11 5.62 -17.49
C GLN A 56 11.83 5.82 -16.67
N LEU A 57 10.96 4.82 -16.59
CA LEU A 57 9.71 4.89 -15.83
C LEU A 57 10.01 4.86 -14.33
N THR A 58 9.45 5.82 -13.59
CA THR A 58 9.56 5.87 -12.13
C THR A 58 8.16 5.88 -11.53
N GLN A 59 8.03 5.51 -10.26
CA GLN A 59 6.74 5.43 -9.59
C GLN A 59 6.00 6.78 -9.61
N GLU A 60 6.72 7.89 -9.56
CA GLU A 60 6.18 9.26 -9.56
C GLU A 60 5.52 9.64 -10.90
N LYS A 61 5.89 8.97 -11.99
CA LYS A 61 5.27 9.17 -13.32
C LYS A 61 3.97 8.38 -13.49
N ILE A 62 3.68 7.45 -12.58
CA ILE A 62 2.46 6.62 -12.63
C ILE A 62 1.40 7.29 -11.78
N VAL A 63 0.26 7.61 -12.40
CA VAL A 63 -0.89 8.18 -11.69
C VAL A 63 -1.46 7.11 -10.76
N MET A 64 -1.44 7.39 -9.45
CA MET A 64 -2.09 6.58 -8.43
C MET A 64 -3.51 7.11 -8.20
N PRO A 65 -4.55 6.49 -8.77
CA PRO A 65 -5.91 6.96 -8.59
C PRO A 65 -6.37 6.65 -7.16
N MET A 66 -7.30 7.47 -6.66
CA MET A 66 -8.02 7.19 -5.42
C MET A 66 -9.13 6.16 -5.63
N ILE A 67 -9.55 5.97 -6.88
CA ILE A 67 -10.57 5.01 -7.32
C ILE A 67 -9.98 4.22 -8.49
N THR A 68 -9.75 2.93 -8.27
CA THR A 68 -9.34 2.03 -9.34
C THR A 68 -10.55 1.69 -10.23
N VAL A 69 -10.31 1.55 -11.54
CA VAL A 69 -11.37 1.22 -12.50
C VAL A 69 -11.64 -0.29 -12.53
N ASP A 70 -10.62 -1.09 -12.27
CA ASP A 70 -10.66 -2.54 -12.18
C ASP A 70 -9.61 -3.02 -11.15
N ASN A 71 -9.50 -4.34 -10.99
CA ASN A 71 -8.49 -4.97 -10.13
C ASN A 71 -7.29 -5.46 -10.93
N ASP A 72 -7.00 -4.85 -12.08
CA ASP A 72 -5.93 -5.27 -12.97
C ASP A 72 -4.59 -4.63 -12.58
N LYS A 73 -4.12 -5.03 -11.39
CA LYS A 73 -2.91 -4.50 -10.79
C LYS A 73 -1.68 -5.21 -11.34
N LEU A 74 -0.70 -4.42 -11.81
CA LEU A 74 0.62 -4.91 -12.20
C LEU A 74 1.68 -4.41 -11.22
N LEU A 75 2.43 -5.34 -10.64
CA LEU A 75 3.61 -5.07 -9.83
C LEU A 75 4.86 -5.52 -10.59
N LEU A 76 5.85 -4.65 -10.67
CA LEU A 76 7.10 -4.94 -11.37
C LEU A 76 8.29 -4.48 -10.52
N SER A 77 9.23 -5.40 -10.30
CA SER A 77 10.51 -5.14 -9.63
C SER A 77 11.65 -5.58 -10.53
N VAL A 78 12.49 -4.65 -10.95
CA VAL A 78 13.64 -4.92 -11.83
C VAL A 78 14.91 -4.48 -11.12
N LEU A 79 15.87 -5.40 -10.97
CA LEU A 79 17.20 -5.07 -10.49
C LEU A 79 17.98 -4.36 -11.61
N ARG A 80 18.36 -3.11 -11.35
CA ARG A 80 19.21 -2.29 -12.23
C ARG A 80 20.61 -2.18 -11.62
N PRO A 81 21.62 -1.70 -12.37
CA PRO A 81 22.93 -1.43 -11.80
C PRO A 81 22.84 -0.46 -10.61
N GLY A 82 22.99 -0.99 -9.39
CA GLY A 82 23.03 -0.23 -8.15
C GLY A 82 21.68 0.09 -7.49
N TYR A 83 20.54 -0.30 -8.07
CA TYR A 83 19.23 -0.02 -7.46
C TYR A 83 18.11 -0.98 -7.92
N TRP A 84 17.02 -1.04 -7.14
CA TRP A 84 15.78 -1.69 -7.55
C TRP A 84 14.81 -0.67 -8.13
N GLN A 85 14.32 -0.93 -9.33
CA GLN A 85 13.21 -0.19 -9.92
C GLN A 85 11.91 -0.92 -9.55
N ASN A 86 11.12 -0.34 -8.66
CA ASN A 86 9.83 -0.88 -8.22
C ASN A 86 8.69 -0.02 -8.78
N LEU A 87 7.76 -0.64 -9.49
CA LEU A 87 6.62 0.01 -10.12
C LEU A 87 5.32 -0.70 -9.72
N THR A 88 4.35 0.08 -9.31
CA THR A 88 2.97 -0.34 -9.06
C THR A 88 2.06 0.39 -10.02
N LEU A 89 1.39 -0.38 -10.87
CA LEU A 89 0.35 0.08 -11.77
C LEU A 89 -0.99 -0.44 -11.23
N PRO A 90 -1.82 0.42 -10.61
CA PRO A 90 -2.94 -0.02 -9.79
C PRO A 90 -4.16 -0.53 -10.56
N ASP A 91 -4.29 -0.17 -11.85
CA ASP A 91 -5.38 -0.59 -12.73
C ASP A 91 -4.97 -0.61 -14.21
N SER A 92 -5.80 -1.20 -15.07
CA SER A 92 -5.51 -1.30 -16.51
C SER A 92 -5.27 0.08 -17.17
N GLU A 93 -6.03 1.08 -16.74
CA GLU A 93 -5.93 2.47 -17.21
C GLU A 93 -4.57 3.10 -16.88
N SER A 94 -3.98 2.80 -15.72
CA SER A 94 -2.65 3.28 -15.33
C SER A 94 -1.52 2.74 -16.24
N ARG A 95 -1.75 1.62 -16.94
CA ARG A 95 -0.79 1.04 -17.89
C ARG A 95 -0.88 1.64 -19.28
N LYS A 96 -2.02 2.26 -19.64
CA LYS A 96 -2.26 2.80 -20.99
C LYS A 96 -1.15 3.71 -21.51
N PRO A 97 -0.61 4.66 -20.72
CA PRO A 97 0.46 5.54 -21.19
C PRO A 97 1.76 4.82 -21.53
N PHE A 98 1.96 3.59 -21.05
CA PHE A 98 3.21 2.81 -21.15
C PHE A 98 3.00 1.49 -21.92
N GLN A 99 1.95 1.41 -22.74
CA GLN A 99 1.57 0.17 -23.42
C GLN A 99 2.66 -0.35 -24.36
N GLN A 100 3.46 0.53 -24.96
CA GLN A 100 4.51 0.13 -25.90
C GLN A 100 5.52 -0.79 -25.23
N SER A 101 5.90 -0.51 -23.97
CA SER A 101 6.82 -1.36 -23.20
C SER A 101 6.11 -2.44 -22.38
N LEU A 102 4.94 -2.14 -21.79
CA LEU A 102 4.29 -3.06 -20.86
C LEU A 102 3.53 -4.20 -21.55
N VAL A 103 2.89 -3.96 -22.69
CA VAL A 103 2.12 -5.02 -23.39
C VAL A 103 3.03 -6.18 -23.82
N PRO A 104 4.21 -5.95 -24.43
CA PRO A 104 5.14 -7.03 -24.73
C PRO A 104 5.61 -7.80 -23.49
N LEU A 105 5.80 -7.13 -22.36
CA LEU A 105 6.24 -7.75 -21.10
C LEU A 105 5.13 -8.64 -20.50
N VAL A 106 3.89 -8.13 -20.44
CA VAL A 106 2.74 -8.90 -19.96
C VAL A 106 2.49 -10.11 -20.87
N LYS A 107 2.58 -9.93 -22.18
CA LYS A 107 2.46 -11.04 -23.14
C LYS A 107 3.57 -12.07 -22.95
N TRP A 108 4.81 -11.63 -22.69
CA TRP A 108 5.90 -12.56 -22.38
C TRP A 108 5.60 -13.38 -21.12
N LEU A 109 5.04 -12.76 -20.07
CA LEU A 109 4.63 -13.45 -18.84
C LEU A 109 3.55 -14.51 -19.12
N GLU A 110 2.54 -14.18 -19.92
CA GLU A 110 1.49 -15.13 -20.34
C GLU A 110 2.05 -16.30 -21.15
N GLU A 111 3.12 -16.07 -21.93
CA GLU A 111 3.77 -17.09 -22.75
C GLU A 111 4.73 -18.00 -21.96
N MET A 112 5.06 -17.66 -20.71
CA MET A 112 5.92 -18.48 -19.85
C MET A 112 5.36 -19.89 -19.61
N GLU A 113 4.04 -20.05 -19.62
CA GLU A 113 3.37 -21.36 -19.52
C GLU A 113 3.77 -22.31 -20.67
N LYS A 114 4.12 -21.77 -21.83
CA LYS A 114 4.49 -22.57 -23.01
C LYS A 114 5.96 -22.95 -23.02
N GLN A 115 6.74 -22.42 -22.08
CA GLN A 115 8.17 -22.72 -21.98
C GLN A 115 8.39 -24.11 -21.41
N LYS A 116 9.56 -24.70 -21.69
CA LYS A 116 9.93 -25.98 -21.09
C LYS A 116 10.11 -25.81 -19.59
N HIS A 117 9.21 -26.39 -18.81
CA HIS A 117 9.19 -26.29 -17.36
C HIS A 117 9.05 -27.65 -16.69
N VAL A 118 9.46 -27.71 -15.43
CA VAL A 118 9.05 -28.74 -14.48
C VAL A 118 7.86 -28.20 -13.69
N ARG A 119 6.75 -28.94 -13.69
CA ARG A 119 5.60 -28.63 -12.81
C ARG A 119 5.88 -29.16 -11.42
N LEU A 120 5.71 -28.33 -10.40
CA LEU A 120 5.93 -28.67 -9.00
C LEU A 120 4.60 -28.81 -8.26
N THR A 121 4.63 -29.47 -7.10
CA THR A 121 3.49 -29.57 -6.18
C THR A 121 3.35 -28.30 -5.35
N GLU A 122 2.12 -27.89 -5.06
CA GLU A 122 1.82 -26.65 -4.36
C GLU A 122 2.47 -26.58 -2.96
N GLU A 123 2.39 -27.68 -2.20
CA GLU A 123 2.74 -27.73 -0.77
C GLU A 123 4.22 -27.45 -0.47
N GLY A 124 5.10 -27.59 -1.46
CA GLY A 124 6.55 -27.41 -1.29
C GLY A 124 7.16 -26.28 -2.12
N ALA A 125 6.46 -25.80 -3.15
CA ALA A 125 7.03 -24.87 -4.12
C ALA A 125 6.42 -23.47 -4.06
N ARG A 126 5.25 -23.29 -3.44
CA ARG A 126 4.59 -21.98 -3.36
C ARG A 126 5.37 -21.02 -2.48
N ASN A 127 5.84 -19.92 -3.07
CA ASN A 127 6.54 -18.84 -2.37
C ASN A 127 6.04 -17.44 -2.75
N ASN A 128 4.95 -17.34 -3.52
CA ASN A 128 4.38 -16.11 -4.08
C ASN A 128 5.39 -15.31 -4.91
N CYS A 129 6.25 -16.02 -5.65
CA CYS A 129 7.37 -15.48 -6.42
C CYS A 129 8.30 -14.55 -5.64
N LEU A 130 8.43 -14.77 -4.33
CA LEU A 130 9.42 -14.07 -3.52
C LEU A 130 10.81 -14.60 -3.85
N PRO A 131 11.84 -13.73 -3.93
CA PRO A 131 13.20 -14.20 -4.07
C PRO A 131 13.54 -15.13 -2.90
N PRO A 132 14.28 -16.22 -3.14
CA PRO A 132 14.66 -17.13 -2.06
C PRO A 132 15.36 -16.34 -0.96
N GLY A 133 14.92 -16.54 0.30
CA GLY A 133 15.59 -15.99 1.47
C GLY A 133 17.08 -16.35 1.44
N LYS A 134 17.94 -15.45 1.97
CA LYS A 134 19.41 -15.53 1.96
C LYS A 134 19.90 -16.96 1.80
N ILE A 135 20.64 -17.21 0.72
CA ILE A 135 21.29 -18.50 0.45
C ILE A 135 22.18 -18.83 1.65
N GLU A 136 21.68 -19.61 2.61
CA GLU A 136 22.53 -20.28 3.57
C GLU A 136 23.32 -21.32 2.78
N LEU A 137 24.52 -20.93 2.37
CA LEU A 137 25.51 -21.83 1.79
C LEU A 137 25.85 -22.89 2.83
N LYS A 138 25.10 -23.99 2.86
CA LYS A 138 25.50 -25.19 3.59
C LYS A 138 26.73 -25.75 2.88
N THR A 139 27.90 -25.35 3.34
CA THR A 139 29.18 -25.93 2.93
C THR A 139 29.14 -27.42 3.25
N ARG A 140 29.20 -28.24 2.21
CA ARG A 140 29.16 -29.70 2.30
C ARG A 140 30.50 -30.22 2.81
N ASN A 141 30.75 -30.17 4.11
CA ASN A 141 31.88 -30.88 4.71
C ASN A 141 31.52 -32.37 4.87
N ARG A 142 32.05 -33.19 3.96
CA ARG A 142 32.32 -34.61 4.21
C ARG A 142 33.35 -34.68 5.33
N SER A 143 32.94 -34.99 6.56
CA SER A 143 33.60 -35.92 7.48
C SER A 143 32.78 -36.10 8.76
N ALA A 144 32.90 -37.31 9.31
CA ALA A 144 32.08 -37.95 10.33
C ALA A 144 31.86 -37.20 11.66
N SER A 145 30.66 -37.47 12.22
CA SER A 145 30.31 -37.78 13.62
C SER A 145 30.86 -36.87 14.73
N VAL A 146 29.96 -36.22 15.49
CA VAL A 146 29.77 -36.38 16.94
C VAL A 146 28.46 -35.68 17.35
N THR A 147 27.63 -36.42 18.08
CA THR A 147 26.44 -36.03 18.85
C THR A 147 26.61 -34.73 19.64
N SER A 148 25.63 -33.82 19.63
CA SER A 148 25.20 -33.09 20.84
C SER A 148 23.93 -32.25 20.60
N THR A 149 23.00 -32.46 21.52
CA THR A 149 21.72 -31.81 21.79
C THR A 149 21.87 -30.31 22.08
N SER A 150 20.98 -29.48 21.54
CA SER A 150 20.66 -28.14 22.09
C SER A 150 19.27 -27.70 21.58
N THR A 151 18.20 -27.96 22.32
CA THR A 151 17.44 -26.93 23.07
C THR A 151 17.21 -25.65 22.27
N GLU A 152 16.11 -25.60 21.53
CA GLU A 152 15.54 -24.35 21.01
C GLU A 152 14.98 -23.56 22.19
N THR A 153 15.78 -22.61 22.67
CA THR A 153 15.31 -21.54 23.54
C THR A 153 14.59 -20.52 22.66
N GLU A 154 13.32 -20.29 22.98
CA GLU A 154 12.51 -19.18 22.47
C GLU A 154 13.28 -17.86 22.60
N ALA A 155 13.81 -17.38 21.47
CA ALA A 155 14.31 -16.02 21.37
C ALA A 155 13.10 -15.08 21.33
N THR A 156 12.74 -14.57 22.50
CA THR A 156 11.84 -13.42 22.65
C THR A 156 12.44 -12.27 21.85
N ALA A 157 11.85 -11.98 20.70
CA ALA A 157 12.22 -10.82 19.90
C ALA A 157 11.89 -9.56 20.71
N THR A 158 12.90 -8.99 21.37
CA THR A 158 12.87 -7.63 21.88
C THR A 158 12.62 -6.69 20.72
N LYS A 159 11.35 -6.29 20.54
CA LYS A 159 10.95 -5.17 19.69
C LYS A 159 11.74 -3.94 20.14
N GLN A 160 12.74 -3.54 19.35
CA GLN A 160 13.37 -2.24 19.50
C GLN A 160 12.26 -1.16 19.46
N PRO A 161 12.26 -0.20 20.38
CA PRO A 161 11.28 0.88 20.36
C PRO A 161 11.53 1.69 19.09
N VAL A 162 10.61 1.60 18.13
CA VAL A 162 10.50 2.57 17.05
C VAL A 162 10.40 3.93 17.74
N LEU A 163 11.37 4.81 17.54
CA LEU A 163 11.31 6.20 17.99
C LEU A 163 10.20 6.88 17.19
N ILE A 164 8.97 6.82 17.71
CA ILE A 164 7.82 7.44 17.05
C ILE A 164 7.94 8.96 17.24
N SER A 165 8.25 9.67 16.17
CA SER A 165 8.56 11.10 16.18
C SER A 165 7.35 12.02 16.03
N TYR A 166 6.12 11.47 16.10
CA TYR A 166 4.89 12.24 15.91
C TYR A 166 3.91 12.17 17.09
N ALA A 167 3.10 13.21 17.24
CA ALA A 167 2.02 13.28 18.24
C ALA A 167 0.70 12.74 17.68
N LEU A 168 0.44 12.97 16.38
CA LEU A 168 -0.77 12.50 15.71
C LEU A 168 -0.48 12.21 14.25
N ARG A 169 -1.00 11.08 13.76
CA ARG A 169 -1.28 10.89 12.34
C ARG A 169 -2.79 10.74 12.15
N ALA A 170 -3.37 11.49 11.23
CA ALA A 170 -4.78 11.38 10.89
C ALA A 170 -4.96 11.21 9.37
N VAL A 171 -5.81 10.27 8.98
CA VAL A 171 -6.23 10.05 7.59
C VAL A 171 -7.74 10.15 7.54
N ILE A 172 -8.25 11.11 6.78
CA ILE A 172 -9.67 11.41 6.63
C ILE A 172 -10.04 11.17 5.18
N ASN A 173 -10.82 10.12 4.92
CA ASN A 173 -11.41 9.85 3.62
C ASN A 173 -12.85 10.37 3.63
N ARG A 174 -13.22 11.13 2.61
CA ARG A 174 -14.58 11.61 2.37
C ARG A 174 -15.04 11.17 1.00
N LEU A 175 -16.24 10.63 0.97
CA LEU A 175 -16.97 10.27 -0.22
C LEU A 175 -18.28 11.05 -0.21
N GLY A 176 -18.60 11.67 -1.33
CA GLY A 176 -19.85 12.38 -1.53
C GLY A 176 -19.74 13.33 -2.71
N ASN A 177 -20.88 13.85 -3.19
CA ASN A 177 -20.91 14.83 -4.29
C ASN A 177 -20.17 14.36 -5.56
N GLN A 178 -20.27 13.06 -5.89
CA GLN A 178 -19.58 12.43 -7.03
C GLN A 178 -18.05 12.61 -7.04
N GLN A 179 -17.44 12.65 -5.86
CA GLN A 179 -16.00 12.73 -5.71
C GLN A 179 -15.54 11.98 -4.46
N ILE A 180 -14.25 11.64 -4.45
CA ILE A 180 -13.54 11.17 -3.28
C ILE A 180 -12.46 12.20 -2.91
N GLU A 181 -12.33 12.46 -1.62
CA GLU A 181 -11.32 13.32 -1.04
C GLU A 181 -10.59 12.56 0.06
N ARG A 182 -9.27 12.71 0.12
CA ARG A 182 -8.43 12.18 1.18
C ARG A 182 -7.61 13.33 1.73
N THR A 183 -7.78 13.62 2.99
CA THR A 183 -6.90 14.51 3.74
C THR A 183 -6.07 13.66 4.68
N CYS A 184 -4.76 13.63 4.50
CA CYS A 184 -3.86 12.99 5.47
C CYS A 184 -2.99 14.05 6.14
N MET A 185 -2.62 13.82 7.39
CA MET A 185 -1.75 14.72 8.14
C MET A 185 -0.91 13.97 9.16
N ILE A 186 0.31 14.47 9.39
CA ILE A 186 1.18 14.10 10.50
C ILE A 186 1.50 15.39 11.24
N VAL A 187 1.24 15.42 12.55
CA VAL A 187 1.74 16.44 13.47
C VAL A 187 2.89 15.82 14.26
N TYR A 188 4.10 16.29 14.01
CA TYR A 188 5.31 15.81 14.66
C TYR A 188 5.38 16.24 16.13
N SER A 189 6.12 15.51 16.95
CA SER A 189 6.25 15.78 18.39
C SER A 189 6.89 17.13 18.71
N ALA A 190 7.56 17.73 17.73
CA ALA A 190 8.18 19.06 17.80
C ALA A 190 7.31 20.17 17.16
N GLY A 191 6.05 19.91 16.84
CA GLY A 191 5.11 20.93 16.34
C GLY A 191 5.17 21.21 14.83
N ARG A 192 6.15 20.69 14.10
CA ARG A 192 6.06 20.64 12.63
C ARG A 192 4.87 19.78 12.20
N TYR A 193 4.25 20.09 11.07
CA TYR A 193 3.26 19.22 10.46
C TYR A 193 3.43 19.09 8.96
N HIS A 194 2.94 17.96 8.45
CA HIS A 194 2.81 17.65 7.03
C HIS A 194 1.34 17.36 6.74
N LEU A 195 0.79 17.95 5.69
CA LEU A 195 -0.61 17.82 5.30
C LEU A 195 -0.68 17.54 3.79
N GLU A 196 -1.33 16.45 3.40
CA GLU A 196 -1.66 16.19 2.01
C GLU A 196 -3.17 16.18 1.81
N ARG A 197 -3.61 16.79 0.70
CA ARG A 197 -5.00 16.73 0.22
C ARG A 197 -5.00 16.14 -1.17
N LYS A 198 -5.71 15.03 -1.32
CA LYS A 198 -5.97 14.38 -2.60
C LYS A 198 -7.45 14.45 -2.91
N ARG A 199 -7.80 14.74 -4.16
CA ARG A 199 -9.18 14.74 -4.63
C ARG A 199 -9.28 14.20 -6.04
N GLN A 200 -10.27 13.33 -6.26
CA GLN A 200 -10.61 12.79 -7.57
C GLN A 200 -12.12 12.83 -7.75
N ARG A 201 -12.58 13.33 -8.91
CA ARG A 201 -14.00 13.25 -9.31
C ARG A 201 -14.29 11.88 -9.90
N PHE A 202 -15.50 11.38 -9.67
CA PHE A 202 -15.95 10.12 -10.25
C PHE A 202 -15.96 10.23 -11.78
N GLY A 203 -15.46 9.20 -12.45
CA GLY A 203 -15.27 9.18 -13.90
C GLY A 203 -14.08 10.02 -14.43
N SER A 204 -13.41 10.80 -13.57
CA SER A 204 -12.18 11.51 -13.93
C SER A 204 -10.95 10.70 -13.51
N ARG A 205 -9.86 10.82 -14.28
CA ARG A 205 -8.53 10.28 -13.95
C ARG A 205 -7.63 11.29 -13.24
N ASP A 206 -8.03 12.56 -13.21
CA ASP A 206 -7.21 13.62 -12.64
C ASP A 206 -7.30 13.58 -11.12
N VAL A 207 -6.18 13.23 -10.51
CA VAL A 207 -6.00 13.34 -9.06
C VAL A 207 -5.34 14.67 -8.76
N LYS A 208 -6.09 15.57 -8.13
CA LYS A 208 -5.53 16.83 -7.63
C LYS A 208 -4.88 16.58 -6.29
N ILE A 209 -3.59 16.85 -6.19
CA ILE A 209 -2.82 16.69 -4.97
C ILE A 209 -2.28 18.06 -4.53
N GLN A 210 -2.40 18.37 -3.26
CA GLN A 210 -1.80 19.54 -2.63
C GLN A 210 -1.09 19.10 -1.36
N ILE A 211 0.17 19.49 -1.22
CA ILE A 211 1.02 19.15 -0.08
C ILE A 211 1.39 20.44 0.62
N PHE A 212 1.33 20.45 1.94
CA PHE A 212 1.62 21.60 2.77
C PHE A 212 2.49 21.16 3.95
N GLU A 213 3.47 22.00 4.29
CA GLU A 213 4.29 21.85 5.48
C GLU A 213 4.40 23.20 6.18
N ASP A 214 4.24 23.17 7.50
CA ASP A 214 4.47 24.32 8.36
C ASP A 214 4.67 23.82 9.81
N SER A 215 4.55 24.72 10.77
CA SER A 215 4.66 24.45 12.19
C SER A 215 3.49 25.08 12.95
N ILE A 216 3.20 24.48 14.10
CA ILE A 216 2.32 25.03 15.12
C ILE A 216 3.16 25.42 16.33
N SER A 217 2.66 26.39 17.10
CA SER A 217 3.26 26.79 18.37
C SER A 217 3.18 25.68 19.43
N ASP A 218 4.04 25.75 20.44
CA ASP A 218 4.01 24.84 21.58
C ASP A 218 2.67 24.84 22.32
N THR A 219 2.01 26.01 22.43
CA THR A 219 0.67 26.14 23.01
C THR A 219 -0.36 25.37 22.20
N GLN A 220 -0.34 25.48 20.87
CA GLN A 220 -1.24 24.72 20.00
C GLN A 220 -0.97 23.22 20.09
N LEU A 221 0.31 22.82 20.18
CA LEU A 221 0.71 21.42 20.32
C LEU A 221 0.26 20.84 21.66
N GLN A 222 0.36 21.61 22.74
CA GLN A 222 -0.12 21.22 24.06
C GLN A 222 -1.64 21.02 24.06
N LEU A 223 -2.40 21.94 23.46
CA LEU A 223 -3.85 21.80 23.29
C LEU A 223 -4.23 20.56 22.47
N LEU A 224 -3.45 20.24 21.42
CA LEU A 224 -3.64 18.99 20.68
C LEU A 224 -3.47 17.78 21.60
N ARG A 225 -2.39 17.73 22.40
CA ARG A 225 -2.15 16.63 23.33
C ARG A 225 -3.29 16.46 24.32
N GLU A 226 -3.81 17.56 24.88
CA GLU A 226 -4.96 17.55 25.78
C GLU A 226 -6.22 16.97 25.12
N ILE A 227 -6.52 17.38 23.89
CA ILE A 227 -7.64 16.80 23.11
C ILE A 227 -7.42 15.29 22.91
N LEU A 228 -6.22 14.90 22.51
CA LEU A 228 -5.88 13.50 22.30
C LEU A 228 -5.95 12.69 23.59
N ASP A 229 -5.65 13.28 24.74
CA ASP A 229 -5.64 12.64 26.06
C ASP A 229 -7.00 12.62 26.76
N THR A 230 -8.05 13.14 26.13
CA THR A 230 -9.42 13.04 26.67
C THR A 230 -9.81 11.58 26.95
N PRO A 231 -10.45 11.28 28.11
CA PRO A 231 -10.82 9.91 28.45
C PRO A 231 -11.69 9.22 27.40
N THR A 232 -12.57 9.98 26.75
CA THR A 232 -13.47 9.45 25.72
C THR A 232 -12.73 8.96 24.48
N LEU A 233 -11.69 9.69 24.03
CA LEU A 233 -10.88 9.26 22.90
C LEU A 233 -9.88 8.18 23.29
N ARG A 234 -9.25 8.28 24.48
CA ARG A 234 -8.32 7.26 25.00
C ARG A 234 -9.00 5.89 25.15
N ASN A 235 -10.26 5.87 25.55
CA ASN A 235 -11.00 4.63 25.77
C ASN A 235 -11.80 4.15 24.55
N LYS A 236 -11.73 4.84 23.40
CA LYS A 236 -12.44 4.41 22.19
C LYS A 236 -11.82 3.12 21.65
N PRO A 237 -12.57 2.00 21.59
CA PRO A 237 -12.07 0.79 20.95
C PRO A 237 -11.85 0.99 19.46
N TYR A 238 -10.82 0.32 18.94
CA TYR A 238 -10.62 0.17 17.51
C TYR A 238 -11.76 -0.66 16.92
N GLU A 239 -12.40 -0.12 15.89
CA GLU A 239 -13.45 -0.82 15.14
C GLU A 239 -13.19 -0.59 13.65
N GLU A 240 -13.13 -1.67 12.88
CA GLU A 240 -13.02 -1.55 11.43
C GLU A 240 -14.29 -0.90 10.86
N PRO A 241 -14.16 0.06 9.93
CA PRO A 241 -15.30 0.55 9.18
C PRO A 241 -15.93 -0.61 8.42
N PRO A 242 -17.27 -0.72 8.41
CA PRO A 242 -17.92 -1.76 7.62
C PRO A 242 -17.52 -1.65 6.14
N ALA A 243 -17.06 -2.77 5.57
CA ALA A 243 -16.60 -2.84 4.20
C ALA A 243 -17.76 -3.17 3.23
N ARG A 244 -17.61 -2.75 1.96
CA ARG A 244 -18.52 -3.10 0.84
C ARG A 244 -19.98 -2.70 1.06
N ILE A 245 -20.25 -1.66 1.85
CA ILE A 245 -21.58 -1.11 1.99
C ILE A 245 -21.81 -0.07 0.88
N PRO A 246 -22.86 -0.19 0.05
CA PRO A 246 -23.26 0.87 -0.86
C PRO A 246 -23.73 2.09 -0.05
N VAL A 247 -23.12 3.24 -0.30
CA VAL A 247 -23.41 4.50 0.42
C VAL A 247 -23.35 5.66 -0.57
N ASP A 248 -24.20 6.67 -0.39
CA ASP A 248 -24.13 7.90 -1.20
C ASP A 248 -23.07 8.87 -0.65
N GLY A 249 -22.75 8.74 0.64
CA GLY A 249 -21.75 9.55 1.31
C GLY A 249 -21.12 8.80 2.47
N ALA A 250 -19.83 9.00 2.66
CA ALA A 250 -19.10 8.44 3.79
C ALA A 250 -17.99 9.38 4.24
N GLN A 251 -17.74 9.42 5.54
CA GLN A 251 -16.52 9.96 6.10
C GLN A 251 -15.90 8.91 7.00
N VAL A 252 -14.64 8.57 6.76
CA VAL A 252 -13.85 7.68 7.62
C VAL A 252 -12.62 8.45 8.07
N THR A 253 -12.44 8.54 9.38
CA THR A 253 -11.27 9.16 10.02
C THR A 253 -10.52 8.09 10.80
N SER A 254 -9.28 7.83 10.37
CA SER A 254 -8.35 6.93 11.02
C SER A 254 -7.27 7.74 11.72
N LEU A 255 -7.18 7.62 13.03
CA LEU A 255 -6.18 8.25 13.88
C LEU A 255 -5.15 7.21 14.33
N THR A 256 -3.88 7.59 14.34
CA THR A 256 -2.79 6.85 14.95
C THR A 256 -2.11 7.78 15.95
N ILE A 257 -2.22 7.43 17.23
CA ILE A 257 -1.82 8.29 18.35
C ILE A 257 -0.78 7.53 19.19
N PRO A 258 0.47 8.00 19.21
CA PRO A 258 1.49 7.44 20.07
C PRO A 258 1.18 7.75 21.54
N ARG A 259 1.24 6.72 22.39
CA ARG A 259 1.03 6.81 23.84
C ARG A 259 2.26 6.25 24.55
N ALA A 260 2.30 6.41 25.88
CA ALA A 260 3.32 5.76 26.69
C ALA A 260 3.24 4.23 26.49
N GLY A 261 4.28 3.66 25.88
CA GLY A 261 4.46 2.22 25.69
C GLY A 261 3.64 1.56 24.57
N HIS A 262 2.77 2.28 23.85
CA HIS A 262 1.96 1.69 22.77
C HIS A 262 1.46 2.72 21.75
N ILE A 263 0.94 2.24 20.62
CA ILE A 263 0.24 3.06 19.62
C ILE A 263 -1.25 2.78 19.73
N GLN A 264 -2.04 3.82 19.96
CA GLN A 264 -3.49 3.73 19.90
C GLN A 264 -3.95 4.00 18.46
N LYS A 265 -4.71 3.08 17.88
CA LYS A 265 -5.42 3.29 16.60
C LYS A 265 -6.90 3.53 16.89
N VAL A 266 -7.47 4.55 16.27
CA VAL A 266 -8.90 4.88 16.40
C VAL A 266 -9.49 5.10 15.02
N ASN A 267 -10.55 4.38 14.71
CA ASN A 267 -11.37 4.60 13.52
C ASN A 267 -12.72 5.16 13.95
N ILE A 268 -13.10 6.27 13.34
CA ILE A 268 -14.41 6.90 13.49
C ILE A 268 -14.97 7.09 12.09
N TRP A 269 -16.19 6.61 11.88
CA TRP A 269 -16.81 6.63 10.58
C TRP A 269 -18.26 7.10 10.68
N GLU A 270 -18.73 7.66 9.58
CA GLU A 270 -20.08 8.14 9.39
C GLU A 270 -20.51 7.86 7.95
N TYR A 271 -21.58 7.08 7.78
CA TYR A 271 -22.15 6.72 6.50
C TYR A 271 -23.55 7.30 6.36
N LEU A 272 -23.82 7.86 5.18
CA LEU A 272 -25.11 8.40 4.78
C LEU A 272 -25.77 7.47 3.76
N ASN A 273 -27.09 7.39 3.84
CA ASN A 273 -27.92 6.71 2.86
C ASN A 273 -27.63 5.22 2.69
N VAL A 274 -27.38 4.52 3.79
CA VAL A 274 -27.19 3.06 3.79
C VAL A 274 -28.50 2.37 3.38
N PRO A 275 -28.55 1.58 2.28
CA PRO A 275 -29.74 0.84 1.89
C PRO A 275 -30.10 -0.23 2.93
N ARG A 276 -31.37 -0.28 3.35
CA ARG A 276 -31.85 -1.33 4.24
C ARG A 276 -32.31 -2.53 3.41
N LEU A 277 -31.87 -3.74 3.77
CA LEU A 277 -32.37 -4.97 3.15
C LEU A 277 -33.91 -5.03 3.37
N GLY A 278 -34.68 -5.03 2.27
CA GLY A 278 -36.14 -5.19 2.31
C GLY A 278 -36.97 -3.94 2.61
N SER A 279 -36.41 -2.72 2.55
CA SER A 279 -37.22 -1.49 2.70
C SER A 279 -36.96 -0.49 1.58
N ILE A 280 -37.98 -0.26 0.75
CA ILE A 280 -38.00 0.82 -0.24
C ILE A 280 -38.11 2.15 0.52
N GLY A 281 -37.05 2.97 0.50
CA GLY A 281 -37.14 4.41 0.82
C GLY A 281 -36.70 4.90 2.21
N THR A 282 -36.20 4.05 3.12
CA THR A 282 -35.65 4.53 4.42
C THR A 282 -34.13 4.52 4.43
N LEU A 283 -33.55 5.68 4.10
CA LEU A 283 -32.12 5.97 4.18
C LEU A 283 -31.72 6.19 5.65
N LYS A 284 -30.75 5.41 6.16
CA LYS A 284 -30.28 5.55 7.55
C LYS A 284 -28.86 6.12 7.59
N ARG A 285 -28.60 6.99 8.57
CA ARG A 285 -27.25 7.38 9.01
C ARG A 285 -26.70 6.30 9.94
N ALA A 286 -25.50 5.80 9.64
CA ALA A 286 -24.77 4.93 10.53
C ALA A 286 -23.50 5.66 10.99
N ASP A 287 -23.26 5.73 12.29
CA ASP A 287 -22.09 6.42 12.84
C ASP A 287 -21.42 5.61 13.95
N ASN A 288 -20.11 5.78 14.06
CA ASN A 288 -19.28 5.21 15.10
C ASN A 288 -18.54 6.33 15.83
N GLY A 289 -19.29 7.15 16.56
CA GLY A 289 -18.72 8.15 17.45
C GLY A 289 -18.22 9.41 16.73
N ALA A 290 -18.87 9.83 15.64
CA ALA A 290 -18.50 11.04 14.90
C ALA A 290 -18.39 12.29 15.79
N ASN A 291 -19.22 12.38 16.83
CA ASN A 291 -19.19 13.48 17.81
C ASN A 291 -17.87 13.57 18.60
N LEU A 292 -17.16 12.46 18.79
CA LEU A 292 -15.88 12.42 19.52
C LEU A 292 -14.79 13.22 18.81
N LEU A 293 -14.88 13.37 17.48
CA LEU A 293 -13.92 14.13 16.69
C LEU A 293 -14.18 15.64 16.72
N LYS A 294 -15.29 16.13 17.27
CA LYS A 294 -15.62 17.58 17.22
C LYS A 294 -14.49 18.47 17.75
N PRO A 295 -13.89 18.21 18.93
CA PRO A 295 -12.79 19.03 19.43
C PRO A 295 -11.55 18.96 18.53
N LEU A 296 -11.20 17.75 18.08
CA LEU A 296 -10.04 17.53 17.20
C LEU A 296 -10.22 18.22 15.85
N ASN A 297 -11.38 18.03 15.20
CA ASN A 297 -11.70 18.66 13.92
C ASN A 297 -11.66 20.18 14.02
N LYS A 298 -12.24 20.76 15.08
CA LYS A 298 -12.17 22.20 15.33
C LYS A 298 -10.72 22.67 15.42
N TRP A 299 -9.90 21.98 16.21
CA TRP A 299 -8.48 22.31 16.34
C TRP A 299 -7.72 22.17 15.01
N LEU A 300 -7.95 21.08 14.26
CA LEU A 300 -7.32 20.84 12.96
C LEU A 300 -7.70 21.93 11.94
N THR A 301 -8.96 22.31 11.90
CA THR A 301 -9.44 23.34 10.98
C THR A 301 -8.77 24.68 11.28
N SER A 302 -8.82 25.12 12.55
CA SER A 302 -8.31 26.45 12.93
C SER A 302 -6.78 26.58 12.90
N ASN A 303 -6.03 25.50 13.11
CA ASN A 303 -4.56 25.57 13.25
C ASN A 303 -3.80 25.03 12.03
N ILE A 304 -4.43 24.17 11.22
CA ILE A 304 -3.75 23.50 10.09
C ILE A 304 -4.48 23.77 8.78
N GLN A 305 -5.79 23.50 8.70
CA GLN A 305 -6.47 23.45 7.41
C GLN A 305 -6.80 24.82 6.80
N GLU A 306 -7.10 25.81 7.65
CA GLU A 306 -7.38 27.19 7.24
C GLU A 306 -6.15 28.09 7.30
N SER A 307 -4.97 27.52 7.58
CA SER A 307 -3.71 28.26 7.49
C SER A 307 -3.53 28.77 6.05
N LYS A 308 -3.17 30.05 5.89
CA LYS A 308 -3.01 30.70 4.58
C LYS A 308 -1.66 30.38 3.93
N ILE A 309 -1.24 29.12 4.01
CA ILE A 309 0.01 28.65 3.42
C ILE A 309 -0.21 28.19 1.98
N SER A 310 0.78 28.47 1.14
CA SER A 310 0.76 27.98 -0.24
C SER A 310 1.21 26.51 -0.28
N PRO A 311 0.65 25.71 -1.19
CA PRO A 311 1.11 24.33 -1.37
C PRO A 311 2.57 24.31 -1.84
N LEU A 312 3.31 23.30 -1.39
CA LEU A 312 4.66 23.02 -1.85
C LEU A 312 4.65 22.72 -3.36
N GLN A 313 5.58 23.32 -4.09
CA GLN A 313 5.75 23.09 -5.52
C GLN A 313 6.59 21.83 -5.76
N ALA A 314 6.18 21.01 -6.72
CA ALA A 314 6.88 19.77 -7.12
C ALA A 314 7.15 18.77 -5.97
N ALA A 315 6.38 18.82 -4.88
CA ALA A 315 6.48 17.84 -3.80
C ALA A 315 5.87 16.49 -4.21
N VAL A 316 6.57 15.40 -3.86
CA VAL A 316 6.11 14.03 -4.09
C VAL A 316 5.21 13.61 -2.92
N PRO A 317 4.01 13.03 -3.17
CA PRO A 317 3.14 12.56 -2.11
C PRO A 317 3.79 11.42 -1.32
N SER A 318 3.73 11.50 0.01
CA SER A 318 4.17 10.46 0.95
C SER A 318 3.01 9.61 1.46
N ASP A 319 1.75 9.96 1.12
CA ASP A 319 0.53 9.38 1.71
C ASP A 319 0.49 9.47 3.24
N CYS A 320 1.22 10.45 3.76
CA CYS A 320 1.50 10.64 5.17
C CYS A 320 2.05 9.37 5.82
N GLU A 321 2.94 8.64 5.16
CA GLU A 321 3.73 7.59 5.80
C GLU A 321 4.88 8.24 6.59
N PRO A 322 5.00 7.98 7.90
CA PRO A 322 6.09 8.52 8.69
C PRO A 322 7.42 7.97 8.17
N SER A 323 8.40 8.84 7.94
CA SER A 323 9.75 8.45 7.56
C SER A 323 10.33 7.47 8.59
N GLY A 324 10.52 6.21 8.17
CA GLY A 324 10.97 5.11 9.03
C GLY A 324 10.08 3.86 9.05
N SER A 325 8.92 3.87 8.37
CA SER A 325 8.15 2.64 8.12
C SER A 325 8.38 2.14 6.69
N SER A 326 9.50 1.49 6.43
CA SER A 326 9.56 0.55 5.30
C SER A 326 8.82 -0.74 5.71
N PRO A 327 8.08 -1.39 4.79
CA PRO A 327 7.47 -2.69 5.03
C PRO A 327 8.50 -3.78 5.36
#